data_AF-A0AAT9HYG4-F1
#
_entry.id   AF-A0AAT9HYG4-F1
#
_cell.length_a   1.000
_cell.length_b   1.000
_cell.length_c   1.000
_cell.angle_alpha   90.00
_cell.angle_beta   90.00
_cell.angle_gamma   90.00
#
_symmetry.space_group_name_H-M   'P 1'
#
loop_
_entity.id
_entity.type
_entity.pdbx_description
1 polymer ?
#
loop_
_entity_poly.entity_id
_entity_poly.type
_entity_poly.pdbx_seq_one_letter_code
_entity_poly.pdbx_strand_id
1 'polypeptide(L)' 'MLLPGLAVDTRGMRLGRGGGSYDRVLARLDRAGAHPALVVLLYDTEVVERVPEEPHDRPVHAVVTPSGVRRFR' A
#
# COMPACT_ATOMS: atom_id res chain seq x y z
N MET A 1 -1.10 9.79 2.70
CA MET A 1 0.33 9.47 2.55
C MET A 1 0.52 8.65 1.29
N LEU A 2 1.41 9.08 0.41
CA LEU A 2 1.79 8.31 -0.77
C LEU A 2 2.85 7.28 -0.36
N LEU A 3 2.60 6.02 -0.67
CA LEU A 3 3.51 4.91 -0.41
C LEU A 3 4.06 4.39 -1.75
N PRO A 4 5.35 4.08 -1.85
CA PRO A 4 5.88 3.35 -2.98
C PRO A 4 5.55 1.86 -2.85
N GLY A 5 5.32 1.22 -4.00
CA GLY A 5 5.10 -0.21 -4.13
C GLY A 5 5.65 -0.71 -5.46
N LEU A 6 5.87 -2.01 -5.53
CA LEU A 6 6.17 -2.74 -6.78
C LEU A 6 4.90 -3.34 -7.38
N ALA A 7 3.93 -3.68 -6.53
CA ALA A 7 2.63 -4.19 -6.94
C ALA A 7 1.61 -3.93 -5.83
N VAL A 8 0.33 -3.95 -6.19
CA VAL A 8 -0.78 -4.03 -5.25
C VAL A 8 -1.73 -5.12 -5.70
N ASP A 9 -2.33 -5.83 -4.74
CA ASP A 9 -3.35 -6.82 -5.05
C ASP A 9 -4.78 -6.27 -4.96
N THR A 10 -5.74 -7.11 -5.31
CA THR A 10 -7.18 -6.78 -5.29
C THR A 10 -7.74 -6.45 -3.90
N ARG A 11 -7.02 -6.80 -2.82
CA ARG A 11 -7.38 -6.55 -1.43
C ARG A 11 -6.67 -5.31 -0.87
N GLY A 12 -5.84 -4.65 -1.67
CA GLY A 12 -5.04 -3.51 -1.25
C GLY A 12 -3.73 -3.89 -0.56
N MET A 13 -3.32 -5.16 -0.59
CA MET A 13 -2.00 -5.53 -0.07
C MET A 13 -0.92 -5.09 -1.06
N ARG A 14 0.10 -4.41 -0.56
CA ARG A 14 1.17 -3.84 -1.39
C ARG A 14 2.45 -4.65 -1.23
N LEU A 15 3.15 -4.87 -2.34
CA LEU A 15 4.51 -5.40 -2.31
C LEU A 15 5.51 -4.24 -2.24
N GLY A 16 6.29 -4.16 -1.16
CA GLY A 16 7.41 -3.21 -1.04
C GLY A 16 8.71 -3.74 -1.66
N ARG A 17 9.79 -2.94 -1.61
CA ARG A 17 11.15 -3.37 -2.00
C ARG A 17 11.89 -4.19 -0.91
N GLY A 18 11.20 -4.64 0.14
CA GLY A 18 11.77 -5.48 1.21
C GLY A 18 12.58 -4.75 2.31
N GLY A 19 12.62 -3.41 2.32
CA GLY A 19 13.44 -2.64 3.29
C GLY A 19 12.77 -2.26 4.63
N GLY A 20 11.49 -2.58 4.83
CA GLY A 20 10.74 -2.31 6.07
C GLY A 20 10.64 -0.83 6.49
N SER A 21 11.04 0.11 5.62
CA SER A 21 11.17 1.53 5.97
C SER A 21 9.82 2.18 6.27
N TYR A 22 8.82 1.87 5.45
CA TYR A 22 7.47 2.42 5.60
C TYR A 22 6.73 1.81 6.79
N ASP A 23 6.99 0.54 7.12
CA ASP A 23 6.29 -0.11 8.25
C ASP A 23 6.70 0.54 9.57
N ARG A 24 7.97 0.95 9.71
CA ARG A 24 8.44 1.76 10.83
C ARG A 24 7.78 3.14 10.90
N VAL A 25 7.55 3.79 9.76
CA VAL A 25 6.87 5.10 9.70
C VAL A 25 5.39 4.94 10.06
N LEU A 26 4.71 3.93 9.52
CA LEU A 26 3.33 3.62 9.84
C LEU A 26 3.16 3.33 11.33
N ALA A 27 4.05 2.52 11.94
CA ALA A 27 4.04 2.25 13.37
C ALA A 27 4.31 3.50 14.24
N ARG A 28 5.05 4.50 13.73
CA ARG A 28 5.23 5.79 14.42
C ARG A 28 3.99 6.67 14.33
N LEU A 29 3.36 6.72 13.16
CA LEU A 29 2.12 7.47 12.94
C LEU A 29 0.98 6.91 13.80
N ASP A 30 0.88 5.58 13.87
CA ASP A 30 -0.09 4.87 14.70
C ASP A 30 0.04 5.24 16.19
N ARG A 31 1.28 5.22 16.70
CA ARG A 31 1.59 5.65 18.08
C ARG A 31 1.32 7.13 18.33
N ALA A 32 1.35 7.95 17.28
CA ALA A 32 1.01 9.37 17.35
C ALA A 32 -0.50 9.64 17.17
N GLY A 33 -1.33 8.60 17.01
CA GLY A 33 -2.78 8.75 16.74
C GLY A 33 -3.10 9.31 15.36
N ALA A 34 -2.14 9.27 14.42
CA ALA A 34 -2.30 9.76 13.07
C ALA A 34 -2.57 8.61 12.11
N HIS A 35 -3.75 8.63 11.47
CA HIS A 35 -4.18 7.60 10.53
C HIS A 35 -4.43 8.22 9.15
N PRO A 36 -3.38 8.61 8.39
CA PRO A 36 -3.57 9.16 7.07
C PRO A 36 -4.05 8.08 6.09
N ALA A 37 -4.83 8.49 5.10
CA ALA A 37 -5.15 7.61 3.97
C ALA A 37 -3.87 7.14 3.28
N LEU A 38 -3.69 5.82 3.18
CA LEU A 38 -2.55 5.18 2.52
C LEU A 38 -2.89 4.95 1.06
N VAL A 39 -2.14 5.55 0.15
CA VAL A 39 -2.39 5.48 -1.30
C VAL A 39 -1.10 5.11 -2.01
N VAL A 40 -1.18 4.22 -2.99
CA VAL A 40 -0.05 3.82 -3.85
C VAL A 40 -0.27 4.29 -5.28
N LEU A 41 0.80 4.68 -5.96
CA LEU A 41 0.82 5.05 -7.38
C LEU A 41 1.48 3.92 -8.15
N LEU A 42 0.77 3.34 -9.11
CA LEU A 42 1.22 2.17 -9.87
C LEU A 42 0.70 2.26 -11.31
N TYR A 43 1.33 1.54 -12.21
CA TYR A 43 0.78 1.24 -13.53
C TYR A 43 -0.29 0.16 -13.45
N ASP A 44 -1.16 0.08 -14.46
CA ASP A 44 -2.23 -0.92 -14.51
C ASP A 44 -1.70 -2.35 -14.46
N THR A 45 -0.51 -2.60 -15.02
CA THR A 45 0.17 -3.90 -15.01
C THR A 45 0.74 -4.30 -13.65
N GLU A 46 0.84 -3.37 -12.71
CA GLU A 46 1.34 -3.60 -11.34
C GLU A 46 0.17 -3.84 -10.35
N VAL A 47 -1.07 -3.80 -10.85
CA VAL A 47 -2.25 -4.27 -10.12
C VAL A 47 -2.46 -5.75 -10.44
N VAL A 48 -2.10 -6.62 -9.49
CA VAL A 48 -2.06 -8.08 -9.67
C VAL A 48 -3.17 -8.76 -8.87
N GLU A 49 -3.36 -10.06 -9.07
CA GLU A 49 -4.37 -10.84 -8.34
C GLU A 49 -4.00 -10.98 -6.86
N ARG A 50 -2.74 -11.30 -6.57
CA ARG A 50 -2.21 -11.53 -5.22
C ARG A 50 -0.75 -11.11 -5.13
N VAL A 51 -0.38 -10.51 -4.00
CA VAL A 51 1.02 -10.29 -3.61
C VAL A 51 1.36 -11.15 -2.39
N PRO A 52 2.64 -11.52 -2.19
CA PRO A 52 3.11 -12.02 -0.92
C PRO A 52 2.83 -11.00 0.19
N GLU A 53 2.37 -11.47 1.34
CA GLU A 53 2.08 -10.65 2.50
C GLU A 53 2.69 -11.27 3.75
N GLU A 54 3.12 -10.41 4.67
CA GLU A 54 3.58 -10.79 6.00
C GLU A 54 2.54 -10.32 7.06
N PRO A 55 2.47 -10.96 8.25
CA PRO A 55 1.45 -10.63 9.25
C PRO A 55 1.46 -9.18 9.74
N HIS A 56 2.55 -8.45 9.51
CA HIS A 56 2.70 -7.05 9.90
C HIS A 56 2.42 -6.06 8.76
N ASP A 57 2.17 -6.54 7.54
CA ASP A 57 1.82 -5.70 6.41
C ASP A 57 0.44 -5.06 6.63
N ARG A 58 0.33 -3.79 6.24
CA ARG A 58 -0.93 -3.03 6.30
C ARG A 58 -1.46 -2.79 4.89
N PRO A 59 -2.75 -3.04 4.63
CA PRO A 59 -3.35 -2.74 3.32
C PRO A 59 -3.37 -1.24 3.05
N VAL A 60 -3.26 -0.87 1.78
CA VAL A 60 -3.52 0.49 1.31
C VAL A 60 -5.02 0.72 1.14
N HIS A 61 -5.44 1.98 1.24
CA HIS A 61 -6.84 2.38 1.06
C HIS A 61 -7.18 2.61 -0.42
N ALA A 62 -6.19 2.94 -1.25
CA ALA A 62 -6.40 3.12 -2.68
C ALA A 62 -5.12 2.91 -3.49
N VAL A 63 -5.31 2.56 -4.76
CA VAL A 63 -4.29 2.67 -5.82
C VAL A 63 -4.76 3.67 -6.87
N VAL A 64 -3.81 4.49 -7.32
CA VAL A 64 -3.99 5.41 -8.45
C VAL A 64 -3.16 4.86 -9.60
N THR A 65 -3.81 4.63 -10.73
CA THR A 65 -3.19 4.23 -11.99
C THR A 65 -3.54 5.21 -13.11
N PRO A 66 -2.86 5.16 -14.26
CA PRO A 66 -3.24 5.97 -15.43
C PRO A 66 -4.71 5.75 -15.86
N SER A 67 -5.24 4.54 -15.66
CA SER A 67 -6.63 4.21 -16.00
C SER A 67 -7.65 4.65 -14.95
N GLY A 68 -7.22 5.06 -13.76
CA GLY A 68 -8.10 5.65 -12.75
C GLY A 68 -7.73 5.33 -11.30
N VAL A 69 -8.69 5.51 -10.40
CA VAL A 69 -8.51 5.29 -8.96
C VAL A 69 -9.35 4.11 -8.50
N ARG A 70 -8.71 3.13 -7.88
CA ARG A 70 -9.37 2.01 -7.21
C ARG A 70 -9.22 2.15 -5.70
N ARG A 71 -10.34 2.09 -4.98
CA ARG A 71 -10.38 2.10 -3.52
C ARG A 71 -10.59 0.69 -2.99
N PHE A 72 -9.89 0.35 -1.92
CA PHE A 72 -10.01 -0.92 -1.21
C PHE A 72 -10.83 -0.67 0.07
N ARG A 73 -11.71 -1.62 0.42
CA ARG A 73 -12.57 -1.54 1.60
C ARG A 73 -11.88 -2.12 2.82
#